data_AF-A0A7V8YB02-F1
#
_entry.id   AF-A0A7V8YB02-F1
#
_cell.length_a   1.000
_cell.length_b   1.000
_cell.length_c   1.000
_cell.angle_alpha   90.00
_cell.angle_beta   90.00
_cell.angle_gamma   90.00
#
_symmetry.space_group_name_H-M   'P 1'
#
loop_
_entity.id
_entity.type
_entity.pdbx_description
1 polymer ?
#
loop_
_entity_poly.entity_id
_entity_poly.type
_entity_poly.pdbx_seq_one_letter_code
_entity_poly.pdbx_strand_id
1 'polypeptide(L)'
;MALQMLGQRFAWAQSADFSSDEDVLNYALTLEYLESEFYRQGNEASLLSGKEAEYLNAVGADEDAHVAAITDTINKIGGTPVEAPGVNFGEAFANRESFLKTSHTFENLGVQAYLGAAGFIKEPAILQAAAGIFGVEARHAAVVGNLLGLPADNGVYMGATETPLAKDEVLAAAQPFLAGAGAMAGGAAVTR
;
A
#
# COMPACT_ATOMS: atom_id res chain seq x y z
N MET A 1 9.55 37.76 -0.66
CA MET A 1 10.48 36.65 -0.36
C MET A 1 10.30 36.25 1.10
N ALA A 2 10.19 34.95 1.40
CA ALA A 2 9.81 34.30 2.67
C ALA A 2 8.31 34.18 3.02
N LEU A 3 7.46 35.21 2.83
CA LEU A 3 6.03 35.12 3.20
C LEU A 3 5.10 34.52 2.13
N GLN A 4 5.59 34.28 0.90
CA GLN A 4 4.84 33.66 -0.21
C GLN A 4 5.04 32.13 -0.31
N MET A 5 5.89 31.55 0.55
CA MET A 5 6.13 30.09 0.60
C MET A 5 5.29 29.36 1.66
N LEU A 6 4.46 30.08 2.40
CA LEU A 6 3.51 29.51 3.39
C LEU A 6 2.11 29.24 2.80
N GLY A 7 1.90 29.50 1.51
CA GLY A 7 0.57 29.51 0.87
C GLY A 7 0.32 28.44 -0.20
N GLN A 8 1.34 27.67 -0.60
CA GLN A 8 1.17 26.51 -1.47
C GLN A 8 0.81 25.33 -0.56
N ARG A 9 -0.47 25.38 -0.17
CA ARG A 9 -1.13 24.47 0.75
C ARG A 9 -0.93 23.05 0.23
N PHE A 10 -0.41 22.20 1.11
CA PHE A 10 -0.64 20.76 1.10
C PHE A 10 -1.96 20.46 0.41
N ALA A 11 -1.95 19.59 -0.61
CA ALA A 11 -3.18 19.09 -1.19
C ALA A 11 -3.89 18.29 -0.09
N TRP A 12 -4.76 18.98 0.66
CA TRP A 12 -5.60 18.34 1.65
C TRP A 12 -6.59 17.48 0.87
N ALA A 13 -6.69 16.21 1.25
CA ALA A 13 -7.69 15.30 0.73
C ALA A 13 -9.10 15.94 0.78
N GLN A 14 -9.95 15.60 -0.18
CA GLN A 14 -11.29 16.18 -0.27
C GLN A 14 -12.11 15.85 0.97
N SER A 15 -12.84 16.83 1.51
CA SER A 15 -13.52 16.75 2.82
C SER A 15 -14.62 15.68 2.97
N ALA A 16 -14.77 14.77 2.00
CA ALA A 16 -15.84 13.76 1.93
C ALA A 16 -15.35 12.32 1.73
N ASP A 17 -14.04 12.05 1.74
CA ASP A 17 -13.51 10.72 1.36
C ASP A 17 -13.83 9.61 2.38
N PHE A 18 -13.94 9.96 3.66
CA PHE A 18 -14.19 9.04 4.77
C PHE A 18 -15.18 9.64 5.78
N SER A 19 -16.11 8.82 6.28
CA SER A 19 -17.15 9.26 7.23
C SER A 19 -16.88 8.82 8.67
N SER A 20 -15.95 7.89 8.88
CA SER A 20 -15.58 7.35 10.19
C SER A 20 -14.12 6.84 10.21
N ASP A 21 -13.57 6.60 11.40
CA ASP A 21 -12.27 5.94 11.56
C ASP A 21 -12.33 4.48 11.06
N GLU A 22 -13.49 3.82 11.18
CA GLU A 22 -13.71 2.49 10.61
C GLU A 22 -13.60 2.52 9.07
N ASP A 23 -14.11 3.54 8.40
CA ASP A 23 -14.00 3.68 6.94
C ASP A 23 -12.53 3.82 6.51
N VAL A 24 -11.75 4.59 7.27
CA VAL A 24 -10.31 4.76 7.03
C VAL A 24 -9.57 3.44 7.24
N LEU A 25 -9.87 2.74 8.33
CA LEU A 25 -9.22 1.46 8.64
C LEU A 25 -9.57 0.38 7.62
N ASN A 26 -10.83 0.27 7.20
CA ASN A 26 -11.24 -0.68 6.16
C ASN A 26 -10.65 -0.36 4.79
N TYR A 27 -10.47 0.92 4.48
CA TYR A 27 -9.73 1.35 3.29
C TYR A 27 -8.27 0.94 3.35
N ALA A 28 -7.57 1.23 4.45
CA ALA A 28 -6.18 0.79 4.64
C ALA A 28 -6.07 -0.74 4.56
N LEU A 29 -6.93 -1.47 5.29
CA LEU A 29 -6.97 -2.93 5.30
C LEU A 29 -7.11 -3.54 3.90
N THR A 30 -7.86 -2.90 3.00
CA THR A 30 -8.00 -3.36 1.62
C THR A 30 -6.66 -3.31 0.86
N LEU A 31 -5.85 -2.28 1.10
CA LEU A 31 -4.52 -2.12 0.49
C LEU A 31 -3.52 -3.10 1.11
N GLU A 32 -3.54 -3.24 2.44
CA GLU A 32 -2.68 -4.20 3.15
C GLU A 32 -2.92 -5.64 2.69
N TYR A 33 -4.18 -6.04 2.43
CA TYR A 33 -4.46 -7.35 1.85
C TYR A 33 -3.85 -7.52 0.45
N LEU A 34 -3.82 -6.46 -0.35
CA LEU A 34 -3.25 -6.50 -1.68
C LEU A 34 -1.72 -6.67 -1.61
N GLU A 35 -1.06 -5.96 -0.68
CA GLU A 35 0.39 -6.00 -0.48
C GLU A 35 0.83 -7.32 0.17
N SER A 36 0.15 -7.78 1.23
CA SER A 36 0.37 -9.09 1.85
C SER A 36 0.29 -10.22 0.80
N GLU A 37 -0.76 -10.25 -0.01
CA GLU A 37 -0.93 -11.29 -1.03
C GLU A 37 0.08 -11.14 -2.18
N PHE A 38 0.45 -9.92 -2.54
CA PHE A 38 1.49 -9.65 -3.55
C PHE A 38 2.84 -10.20 -3.10
N TYR A 39 3.28 -9.90 -1.88
CA TYR A 39 4.55 -10.40 -1.36
C TYR A 39 4.53 -11.89 -1.11
N ARG A 40 3.40 -12.45 -0.65
CA ARG A 40 3.26 -13.91 -0.53
C ARG A 40 3.53 -14.60 -1.88
N GLN A 41 2.84 -14.19 -2.94
CA GLN A 41 3.03 -14.78 -4.28
C GLN A 41 4.42 -14.48 -4.86
N GLY A 42 4.92 -13.26 -4.70
CA GLY A 42 6.22 -12.84 -5.22
C GLY A 42 7.41 -13.54 -4.56
N ASN A 43 7.36 -13.73 -3.25
CA ASN A 43 8.37 -14.47 -2.50
C ASN A 43 8.32 -15.98 -2.84
N GLU A 44 7.12 -16.56 -3.00
CA GLU A 44 6.95 -17.95 -3.45
C GLU A 44 7.54 -18.18 -4.86
N ALA A 45 7.44 -17.18 -5.75
CA ALA A 45 8.03 -17.25 -7.09
C ALA A 45 9.58 -17.34 -7.09
N SER A 46 10.24 -17.11 -5.94
CA SER A 46 11.68 -17.33 -5.75
C SER A 46 12.55 -16.56 -6.77
N LEU A 47 12.13 -15.36 -7.14
CA LEU A 47 12.81 -14.50 -8.13
C LEU A 47 14.05 -13.77 -7.59
N LEU A 48 14.17 -13.69 -6.27
CA LEU A 48 15.22 -12.96 -5.55
C LEU A 48 16.13 -13.92 -4.80
N SER A 49 17.34 -13.48 -4.46
CA SER A 49 18.27 -14.26 -3.66
C SER A 49 19.12 -13.39 -2.74
N GLY A 50 19.77 -14.02 -1.75
CA GLY A 50 20.64 -13.31 -0.82
C GLY A 50 19.89 -12.20 -0.07
N LYS A 51 20.48 -11.00 -0.06
CA LYS A 51 19.96 -9.86 0.70
C LYS A 51 18.62 -9.35 0.19
N GLU A 52 18.36 -9.45 -1.11
CA GLU A 52 17.07 -9.07 -1.70
C GLU A 52 15.94 -9.95 -1.17
N ALA A 53 16.13 -11.28 -1.22
CA ALA A 53 15.14 -12.20 -0.68
C ALA A 53 14.95 -11.99 0.83
N GLU A 54 16.03 -11.73 1.59
CA GLU A 54 15.91 -11.41 3.02
C GLU A 54 15.02 -10.20 3.27
N TYR A 55 15.23 -9.10 2.54
CA TYR A 55 14.41 -7.89 2.68
C TYR A 55 12.96 -8.13 2.28
N LEU A 56 12.69 -8.69 1.10
CA LEU A 56 11.32 -8.83 0.62
C LEU A 56 10.50 -9.90 1.37
N ASN A 57 11.16 -10.89 1.99
CA ASN A 57 10.49 -11.77 2.95
C ASN A 57 10.13 -11.03 4.25
N ALA A 58 10.99 -10.11 4.71
CA ALA A 58 10.69 -9.31 5.90
C ALA A 58 9.53 -8.34 5.62
N VAL A 59 9.55 -7.65 4.47
CA VAL A 59 8.45 -6.78 4.03
C VAL A 59 7.13 -7.56 3.98
N GLY A 60 7.09 -8.72 3.33
CA GLY A 60 5.86 -9.53 3.29
C GLY A 60 5.37 -9.97 4.68
N ALA A 61 6.26 -10.20 5.64
CA ALA A 61 5.87 -10.51 7.02
C ALA A 61 5.33 -9.27 7.78
N ASP A 62 5.86 -8.09 7.46
CA ASP A 62 5.36 -6.83 8.00
C ASP A 62 3.97 -6.53 7.43
N GLU A 63 3.69 -6.78 6.14
CA GLU A 63 2.34 -6.62 5.57
C GLU A 63 1.29 -7.55 6.21
N ASP A 64 1.65 -8.81 6.49
CA ASP A 64 0.79 -9.71 7.26
C ASP A 64 0.51 -9.15 8.67
N ALA A 65 1.50 -8.52 9.29
CA ALA A 65 1.37 -7.90 10.60
C ALA A 65 0.50 -6.62 10.55
N HIS A 66 0.60 -5.83 9.48
CA HIS A 66 -0.26 -4.67 9.25
C HIS A 66 -1.73 -5.09 9.09
N VAL A 67 -2.02 -6.08 8.25
CA VAL A 67 -3.36 -6.69 8.10
C VAL A 67 -3.93 -7.09 9.47
N ALA A 68 -3.14 -7.82 10.28
CA ALA A 68 -3.56 -8.26 11.60
C ALA A 68 -3.83 -7.08 12.55
N ALA A 69 -2.93 -6.09 12.59
CA ALA A 69 -3.05 -4.94 13.46
C ALA A 69 -4.28 -4.08 13.14
N ILE A 70 -4.57 -3.85 11.86
CA ILE A 70 -5.73 -3.08 11.42
C ILE A 70 -7.02 -3.86 11.69
N THR A 71 -7.05 -5.14 11.36
CA THR A 71 -8.20 -6.04 11.64
C THR A 71 -8.54 -6.04 13.13
N ASP A 72 -7.52 -6.18 13.99
CA ASP A 72 -7.69 -6.10 15.44
C ASP A 72 -8.22 -4.75 15.90
N THR A 73 -7.75 -3.66 15.28
CA THR A 73 -8.19 -2.31 15.63
C THR A 73 -9.66 -2.10 15.26
N ILE A 74 -10.08 -2.53 14.06
CA ILE A 74 -11.49 -2.48 13.63
C ILE A 74 -12.38 -3.27 14.60
N ASN A 75 -11.99 -4.49 14.96
CA ASN A 75 -12.73 -5.30 15.93
C ASN A 75 -12.82 -4.63 17.31
N LYS A 76 -11.72 -4.01 17.80
CA LYS A 76 -11.69 -3.33 19.10
C LYS A 76 -12.62 -2.13 19.17
N ILE A 77 -12.80 -1.40 18.07
CA ILE A 77 -13.75 -0.27 18.00
C ILE A 77 -15.19 -0.72 17.71
N GLY A 78 -15.43 -2.05 17.61
CA GLY A 78 -16.74 -2.63 17.35
C GLY A 78 -17.18 -2.58 15.87
N GLY A 79 -16.26 -2.26 14.97
CA GLY A 79 -16.47 -2.27 13.53
C GLY A 79 -16.39 -3.68 12.93
N THR A 80 -16.66 -3.78 11.63
CA THR A 80 -16.53 -5.04 10.88
C THR A 80 -15.39 -4.93 9.86
N PRO A 81 -14.34 -5.76 9.99
CA PRO A 81 -13.27 -5.80 8.99
C PRO A 81 -13.81 -6.20 7.62
N VAL A 82 -13.35 -5.51 6.57
CA VAL A 82 -13.65 -5.87 5.19
C VAL A 82 -12.99 -7.21 4.84
N GLU A 83 -13.65 -7.98 3.98
CA GLU A 83 -13.10 -9.23 3.45
C GLU A 83 -11.96 -8.92 2.46
N ALA A 84 -10.96 -9.81 2.42
CA ALA A 84 -9.87 -9.69 1.48
C ALA A 84 -10.38 -9.76 0.02
N PRO A 85 -9.97 -8.83 -0.85
CA PRO A 85 -10.38 -8.88 -2.26
C PRO A 85 -9.65 -10.00 -3.00
N GLY A 86 -10.23 -10.46 -4.11
CA GLY A 86 -9.47 -11.26 -5.07
C GLY A 86 -8.41 -10.41 -5.78
N VAL A 87 -7.27 -11.00 -6.13
CA VAL A 87 -6.13 -10.31 -6.74
C VAL A 87 -5.78 -10.82 -8.14
N ASN A 88 -5.14 -9.99 -8.95
CA ASN A 88 -4.54 -10.33 -10.23
C ASN A 88 -3.32 -9.46 -10.49
N PHE A 89 -2.12 -9.99 -10.25
CA PHE A 89 -0.87 -9.24 -10.42
C PHE A 89 -0.28 -9.34 -11.84
N GLY A 90 -0.94 -10.04 -12.77
CA GLY A 90 -0.50 -10.19 -14.15
C GLY A 90 0.98 -10.62 -14.26
N GLU A 91 1.77 -9.81 -14.97
CA GLU A 91 3.19 -10.07 -15.25
C GLU A 91 4.15 -9.60 -14.13
N ALA A 92 3.63 -9.22 -12.95
CA ALA A 92 4.47 -8.72 -11.87
C ALA A 92 5.53 -9.74 -11.43
N PHE A 93 5.28 -11.04 -11.58
CA PHE A 93 6.21 -12.10 -11.21
C PHE A 93 6.93 -12.75 -12.39
N ALA A 94 6.99 -12.07 -13.55
CA ALA A 94 7.66 -12.62 -14.74
C ALA A 94 9.19 -12.72 -14.57
N ASN A 95 9.80 -11.81 -13.81
CA ASN A 95 11.23 -11.78 -13.51
C ASN A 95 11.50 -10.83 -12.32
N ARG A 96 12.74 -10.85 -11.80
CA ARG A 96 13.20 -9.97 -10.71
C ARG A 96 12.84 -8.49 -10.91
N GLU A 97 13.04 -7.96 -12.11
CA GLU A 97 12.82 -6.52 -12.36
C GLU A 97 11.33 -6.16 -12.32
N SER A 98 10.46 -6.98 -12.93
CA SER A 98 9.01 -6.82 -12.81
C SER A 98 8.55 -6.86 -11.36
N PHE A 99 9.07 -7.81 -10.57
CA PHE A 99 8.67 -7.96 -9.17
C PHE A 99 9.04 -6.74 -8.34
N LEU A 100 10.29 -6.28 -8.43
CA LEU A 100 10.75 -5.11 -7.69
C LEU A 100 10.08 -3.81 -8.16
N LYS A 101 9.76 -3.65 -9.46
CA LYS A 101 9.04 -2.46 -9.96
C LYS A 101 7.60 -2.41 -9.44
N THR A 102 6.90 -3.54 -9.43
CA THR A 102 5.55 -3.61 -8.86
C THR A 102 5.60 -3.43 -7.34
N SER A 103 6.60 -4.00 -6.66
CA SER A 103 6.85 -3.76 -5.23
C SER A 103 7.00 -2.25 -4.97
N HIS A 104 7.88 -1.55 -5.71
CA HIS A 104 8.09 -0.10 -5.55
C HIS A 104 6.81 0.70 -5.81
N THR A 105 5.97 0.26 -6.74
CA THR A 105 4.65 0.86 -6.98
C THR A 105 3.75 0.72 -5.77
N PHE A 106 3.66 -0.47 -5.18
CA PHE A 106 2.80 -0.74 -4.03
C PHE A 106 3.23 0.05 -2.80
N GLU A 107 4.49 -0.06 -2.39
CA GLU A 107 4.96 0.66 -1.20
C GLU A 107 4.74 2.18 -1.28
N ASN A 108 4.98 2.77 -2.46
CA ASN A 108 4.71 4.19 -2.66
C ASN A 108 3.21 4.51 -2.64
N LEU A 109 2.37 3.61 -3.14
CA LEU A 109 0.91 3.74 -3.07
C LEU A 109 0.43 3.65 -1.61
N GLY A 110 0.97 2.73 -0.81
CA GLY A 110 0.74 2.62 0.63
C GLY A 110 1.09 3.92 1.36
N VAL A 111 2.30 4.46 1.15
CA VAL A 111 2.73 5.76 1.69
C VAL A 111 1.73 6.89 1.35
N GLN A 112 1.34 6.98 0.08
CA GLN A 112 0.42 8.00 -0.41
C GLN A 112 -0.98 7.86 0.19
N ALA A 113 -1.46 6.62 0.34
CA ALA A 113 -2.76 6.28 0.91
C ALA A 113 -2.85 6.60 2.40
N TYR A 114 -1.86 6.19 3.19
CA TYR A 114 -1.81 6.49 4.61
C TYR A 114 -1.76 7.99 4.88
N LEU A 115 -0.91 8.72 4.15
CA LEU A 115 -0.80 10.17 4.31
C LEU A 115 -2.08 10.88 3.87
N GLY A 116 -2.72 10.43 2.78
CA GLY A 116 -3.99 10.96 2.30
C GLY A 116 -5.13 10.75 3.30
N ALA A 117 -5.16 9.60 3.98
CA ALA A 117 -6.19 9.26 4.95
C ALA A 117 -5.95 9.87 6.35
N ALA A 118 -4.71 10.27 6.68
CA ALA A 118 -4.34 10.71 8.03
C ALA A 118 -5.22 11.85 8.58
N GLY A 119 -5.63 12.81 7.74
CA GLY A 119 -6.47 13.93 8.15
C GLY A 119 -7.91 13.56 8.51
N PHE A 120 -8.35 12.34 8.17
CA PHE A 120 -9.71 11.87 8.45
C PHE A 120 -9.82 11.12 9.76
N ILE A 121 -8.72 10.56 10.28
CA ILE A 121 -8.70 9.84 11.55
C ILE A 121 -8.98 10.80 12.71
N LYS A 122 -9.96 10.46 13.54
CA LYS A 122 -10.44 11.28 14.67
C LYS A 122 -9.83 10.83 15.98
N GLU A 123 -9.70 9.52 16.20
CA GLU A 123 -9.10 8.96 17.40
C GLU A 123 -7.57 9.08 17.36
N PRO A 124 -6.94 9.84 18.28
CA PRO A 124 -5.49 10.03 18.27
C PRO A 124 -4.69 8.73 18.38
N ALA A 125 -5.21 7.72 19.10
CA ALA A 125 -4.54 6.43 19.20
C ALA A 125 -4.50 5.69 17.85
N ILE A 126 -5.57 5.79 17.05
CA ILE A 126 -5.63 5.20 15.70
C ILE A 126 -4.68 5.98 14.78
N LEU A 127 -4.66 7.30 14.86
CA LEU A 127 -3.75 8.13 14.06
C LEU A 127 -2.29 7.81 14.36
N GLN A 128 -1.94 7.61 15.65
CA GLN A 128 -0.59 7.24 16.05
C GLN A 128 -0.19 5.86 15.52
N ALA A 129 -1.11 4.88 15.54
CA ALA A 129 -0.87 3.56 14.97
C ALA A 129 -0.67 3.64 13.44
N ALA A 130 -1.56 4.35 12.73
CA ALA A 130 -1.46 4.55 11.29
C ALA A 130 -0.18 5.29 10.87
N ALA A 131 0.24 6.30 11.64
CA ALA A 131 1.52 7.00 11.41
C ALA A 131 2.74 6.08 11.61
N GLY A 132 2.61 5.06 12.45
CA GLY A 132 3.61 4.01 12.62
C GLY A 132 3.77 3.16 11.35
N ILE A 133 2.64 2.69 10.80
CA ILE A 133 2.62 1.90 9.56
C ILE A 133 3.15 2.72 8.39
N PHE A 134 2.63 3.95 8.18
CA PHE A 134 3.15 4.90 7.19
C PHE A 134 4.68 5.03 7.20
N GLY A 135 5.29 5.10 8.39
CA GLY A 135 6.75 5.22 8.52
C GLY A 135 7.52 3.94 8.18
N VAL A 136 6.87 2.78 8.23
CA VAL A 136 7.40 1.48 7.81
C VAL A 136 7.25 1.34 6.29
N GLU A 137 6.07 1.64 5.72
CA GLU A 137 5.82 1.72 4.27
C GLU A 137 6.89 2.56 3.54
N ALA A 138 7.18 3.75 4.07
CA ALA A 138 8.20 4.62 3.49
C ALA A 138 9.61 3.98 3.49
N ARG A 139 9.92 3.12 4.46
CA ARG A 139 11.19 2.40 4.51
C ARG A 139 11.20 1.22 3.55
N HIS A 140 10.09 0.51 3.42
CA HIS A 140 9.93 -0.53 2.41
C HIS A 140 10.13 0.06 1.00
N ALA A 141 9.43 1.15 0.68
CA ALA A 141 9.59 1.88 -0.58
C ALA A 141 11.05 2.26 -0.86
N ALA A 142 11.76 2.79 0.16
CA ALA A 142 13.16 3.16 0.04
C ALA A 142 14.10 1.96 -0.16
N VAL A 143 13.86 0.85 0.54
CA VAL A 143 14.63 -0.40 0.35
C VAL A 143 14.44 -0.92 -1.06
N VAL A 144 13.21 -1.04 -1.54
CA VAL A 144 12.92 -1.53 -2.90
C VAL A 144 13.53 -0.59 -3.96
N GLY A 145 13.39 0.73 -3.79
CA GLY A 145 14.01 1.72 -4.67
C GLY A 145 15.54 1.58 -4.74
N ASN A 146 16.18 1.26 -3.61
CA ASN A 146 17.60 0.99 -3.56
C ASN A 146 17.99 -0.31 -4.28
N LEU A 147 17.22 -1.38 -4.10
CA LEU A 147 17.43 -2.66 -4.79
C LEU A 147 17.22 -2.57 -6.31
N LEU A 148 16.40 -1.62 -6.77
CA LEU A 148 16.24 -1.27 -8.18
C LEU A 148 17.39 -0.39 -8.73
N GLY A 149 18.27 0.12 -7.87
CA GLY A 149 19.34 1.04 -8.27
C GLY A 149 18.83 2.41 -8.73
N LEU A 150 17.67 2.84 -8.22
CA LEU A 150 17.11 4.15 -8.54
C LEU A 150 17.97 5.29 -7.97
N PRO A 151 17.89 6.51 -8.53
CA PRO A 151 18.51 7.68 -7.92
C PRO A 151 17.95 7.93 -6.52
N ALA A 152 18.69 8.67 -5.71
CA ALA A 152 18.26 9.03 -4.36
C ALA A 152 16.92 9.79 -4.38
N ASP A 153 16.90 10.96 -5.03
CA ASP A 153 15.69 11.77 -5.21
C ASP A 153 14.89 11.32 -6.44
N ASN A 154 13.56 11.30 -6.32
CA ASN A 154 12.60 10.75 -7.31
C ASN A 154 12.86 9.27 -7.63
N GLY A 155 13.28 8.51 -6.62
CA GLY A 155 13.61 7.09 -6.76
C GLY A 155 13.55 6.36 -5.43
N VAL A 156 14.61 6.45 -4.63
CA VAL A 156 14.66 5.89 -3.26
C VAL A 156 13.74 6.67 -2.31
N TYR A 157 13.69 8.00 -2.45
CA TYR A 157 12.70 8.83 -1.78
C TYR A 157 12.05 9.80 -2.78
N MET A 158 10.85 10.27 -2.46
CA MET A 158 10.00 11.07 -3.37
C MET A 158 10.03 12.56 -3.02
N GLY A 159 11.23 13.13 -2.91
CA GLY A 159 11.45 14.54 -2.55
C GLY A 159 11.58 14.81 -1.05
N ALA A 160 11.42 16.07 -0.65
CA ALA A 160 11.61 16.51 0.73
C ALA A 160 10.44 16.17 1.67
N THR A 161 9.27 15.84 1.11
CA THR A 161 8.04 15.48 1.81
C THR A 161 7.26 14.49 0.96
N GLU A 162 6.63 13.51 1.60
CA GLU A 162 5.69 12.62 0.90
C GLU A 162 4.47 13.39 0.40
N THR A 163 3.90 12.92 -0.70
CA THR A 163 2.73 13.53 -1.34
C THR A 163 1.52 12.63 -1.10
N PRO A 164 0.43 13.08 -0.46
CA PRO A 164 -0.77 12.27 -0.32
C PRO A 164 -1.50 12.12 -1.66
N LEU A 165 -2.21 11.02 -1.83
CA LEU A 165 -3.25 10.88 -2.86
C LEU A 165 -4.65 10.92 -2.25
N ALA A 166 -5.63 11.38 -3.03
CA ALA A 166 -7.03 11.23 -2.67
C ALA A 166 -7.46 9.76 -2.78
N LYS A 167 -8.53 9.40 -2.06
CA LYS A 167 -9.01 8.02 -2.00
C LYS A 167 -9.31 7.43 -3.38
N ASP A 168 -9.96 8.19 -4.26
CA ASP A 168 -10.32 7.77 -5.61
C ASP A 168 -9.10 7.55 -6.51
N GLU A 169 -8.07 8.39 -6.38
CA GLU A 169 -6.78 8.23 -7.06
C GLU A 169 -6.07 6.95 -6.63
N VAL A 170 -6.06 6.65 -5.32
CA VAL A 170 -5.48 5.40 -4.81
C VAL A 170 -6.25 4.19 -5.31
N LEU A 171 -7.58 4.21 -5.23
CA LEU A 171 -8.41 3.10 -5.72
C LEU A 171 -8.23 2.88 -7.23
N ALA A 172 -8.12 3.97 -8.01
CA ALA A 172 -7.85 3.88 -9.44
C ALA A 172 -6.45 3.27 -9.73
N ALA A 173 -5.44 3.59 -8.92
CA ALA A 173 -4.10 3.02 -9.05
C ALA A 173 -4.05 1.53 -8.63
N ALA A 174 -4.83 1.13 -7.63
CA ALA A 174 -4.92 -0.26 -7.16
C ALA A 174 -5.78 -1.14 -8.09
N GLN A 175 -6.77 -0.57 -8.80
CA GLN A 175 -7.75 -1.27 -9.62
C GLN A 175 -7.16 -2.33 -10.59
N PRO A 176 -6.02 -2.11 -11.29
CA PRO A 176 -5.45 -3.10 -12.19
C PRO A 176 -5.04 -4.41 -11.51
N PHE A 177 -4.82 -4.40 -10.20
CA PHE A 177 -4.33 -5.53 -9.42
C PHE A 177 -5.44 -6.35 -8.73
N LEU A 178 -6.71 -5.96 -8.92
CA LEU A 178 -7.86 -6.64 -8.35
C LEU A 178 -8.46 -7.64 -9.35
N ALA A 179 -8.82 -8.83 -8.86
CA ALA A 179 -9.56 -9.81 -9.65
C ALA A 179 -10.95 -9.26 -9.98
N GLY A 180 -11.24 -9.03 -11.27
CA GLY A 180 -12.53 -8.49 -11.72
C GLY A 180 -12.44 -7.32 -12.71
N ALA A 181 -11.25 -6.77 -12.97
CA ALA A 181 -11.08 -5.73 -14.00
C ALA A 181 -11.11 -6.26 -15.46
N GLY A 182 -11.25 -7.57 -15.68
CA GLY A 182 -11.24 -8.16 -17.04
C GLY A 182 -11.65 -9.63 -17.21
N ALA A 183 -12.28 -10.28 -16.22
CA ALA A 183 -12.63 -11.70 -16.33
C ALA A 183 -14.03 -11.94 -16.93
N MET A 184 -14.23 -11.50 -18.17
CA MET A 184 -15.15 -12.12 -19.14
C MET A 184 -14.31 -12.67 -20.30
N ALA A 185 -13.38 -13.57 -19.99
CA ALA A 185 -12.68 -14.36 -20.99
C ALA A 185 -12.34 -15.75 -20.44
N GLY A 186 -13.17 -16.73 -20.81
CA GLY A 186 -12.74 -18.13 -20.89
C GLY A 186 -12.69 -18.92 -19.59
N GLY A 187 -13.83 -19.10 -18.92
CA GLY A 187 -13.96 -20.17 -17.94
C GLY A 187 -13.85 -21.55 -18.60
N ALA A 188 -12.65 -22.14 -18.58
CA ALA A 188 -12.50 -23.58 -18.66
C ALA A 188 -12.65 -24.13 -17.24
N ALA A 189 -13.75 -24.86 -17.03
CA ALA A 189 -14.04 -25.57 -15.80
C ALA A 189 -12.92 -26.54 -15.45
N VAL A 190 -12.44 -26.49 -14.20
CA VAL A 190 -11.76 -27.63 -13.58
C VAL A 190 -12.65 -28.10 -12.44
N THR A 191 -13.34 -29.19 -12.74
CA THR A 191 -14.09 -30.03 -11.82
C THR A 191 -13.18 -30.60 -10.73
N ARG A 192 -13.68 -30.63 -9.50
CA ARG A 192 -13.42 -31.74 -8.56
C ARG A 192 -14.75 -32.41 -8.27
#